data_AF-I7AG64-F1
#
_entry.id   AF-I7AG64-F1
#
_cell.length_a   1.000
_cell.length_b   1.000
_cell.length_c   1.000
_cell.angle_alpha   90.00
_cell.angle_beta   90.00
_cell.angle_gamma   90.00
#
_symmetry.space_group_name_H-M   'P 1'
#
loop_
_entity.id
_entity.type
_entity.pdbx_description
1 polymer ?
#
loop_
_entity_poly.entity_id
_entity_poly.type
_entity_poly.pdbx_seq_one_letter_code
_entity_poly.pdbx_strand_id
1 'polypeptide(L)'
;MGLEYMECKNLFETKNIRDIVSISRLLGMPQKTTYFTLAIYYRYILMMKSRKTIPIGAACILLSGKVNGSLRSLEHILKASYKHYDVDPEKFFQEDYKDAIDIELHACIAMDFNFEMEDPYGFLEKLCMDNDIDRSRAQTIWVMLNDTMYLPFILSFSIRSIVVSCIFISDVARGNGCEDIDEFKGRYKLSEINTEDIDFISREIVSFYECASK
;
A
#
# COMPACT_ATOMS: atom_id res chain seq x y z
N MET A 1 1.57 -16.02 -12.18
CA MET A 1 0.84 -15.23 -11.18
C MET A 1 1.69 -14.03 -10.79
N GLY A 2 1.12 -12.85 -10.56
CA GLY A 2 1.89 -11.69 -10.08
C GLY A 2 2.83 -11.04 -11.10
N LEU A 3 2.50 -11.01 -12.40
CA LEU A 3 3.38 -10.42 -13.42
C LEU A 3 3.63 -8.92 -13.17
N GLU A 4 2.57 -8.14 -12.95
CA GLU A 4 2.68 -6.71 -12.63
C GLU A 4 3.39 -6.48 -11.29
N TYR A 5 3.16 -7.37 -10.30
CA TYR A 5 3.89 -7.37 -9.04
C TYR A 5 5.41 -7.50 -9.27
N MET A 6 5.84 -8.51 -10.04
CA MET A 6 7.26 -8.75 -10.31
C MET A 6 7.88 -7.65 -11.15
N GLU A 7 7.16 -7.11 -12.13
CA GLU A 7 7.62 -5.97 -12.93
C GLU A 7 7.82 -4.74 -12.05
N CYS A 8 6.82 -4.38 -11.26
CA CYS A 8 6.89 -3.22 -10.37
C CYS A 8 7.98 -3.36 -9.30
N LYS A 9 8.15 -4.57 -8.72
CA LYS A 9 9.19 -4.87 -7.72
C LYS A 9 10.60 -4.57 -8.24
N ASN A 10 10.83 -4.65 -9.55
CA ASN A 10 12.11 -4.35 -10.18
C ASN A 10 12.29 -2.87 -10.57
N LEU A 11 11.25 -2.05 -10.48
CA LEU A 11 11.24 -0.66 -10.97
C LEU A 11 11.38 0.38 -9.86
N PHE A 12 10.81 0.15 -8.68
CA PHE A 12 10.86 1.14 -7.60
C PHE A 12 12.06 0.97 -6.68
N GLU A 13 12.45 2.07 -6.05
CA GLU A 13 13.35 2.05 -4.90
C GLU A 13 12.53 2.05 -3.61
N THR A 14 12.81 1.13 -2.68
CA THR A 14 12.12 1.05 -1.37
C THR A 14 12.17 2.38 -0.61
N LYS A 15 13.21 3.19 -0.85
CA LYS A 15 13.35 4.54 -0.31
C LYS A 15 12.17 5.45 -0.71
N ASN A 16 11.75 5.44 -1.97
CA ASN A 16 10.67 6.29 -2.46
C ASN A 16 9.34 5.96 -1.76
N ILE A 17 9.04 4.68 -1.55
CA ILE A 17 7.85 4.25 -0.80
C ILE A 17 7.92 4.75 0.64
N ARG A 18 9.06 4.55 1.30
CA ARG A 18 9.27 5.01 2.69
C ARG A 18 9.10 6.52 2.82
N ASP A 19 9.59 7.28 1.85
CA ASP A 19 9.44 8.73 1.82
C ASP A 19 7.97 9.14 1.65
N ILE A 20 7.23 8.52 0.72
CA ILE A 20 5.80 8.77 0.52
C ILE A 20 4.99 8.47 1.79
N VAL A 21 5.26 7.33 2.45
CA VAL A 21 4.62 6.96 3.72
C VAL A 21 4.96 7.98 4.81
N SER A 22 6.22 8.41 4.90
CA SER A 22 6.68 9.38 5.90
C SER A 22 6.02 10.75 5.70
N ILE A 23 5.98 11.25 4.46
CA ILE A 23 5.32 12.50 4.11
C ILE A 23 3.80 12.41 4.38
N SER A 24 3.16 11.31 4.01
CA SER A 24 1.74 11.08 4.31
C SER A 24 1.46 11.13 5.81
N ARG A 25 2.35 10.55 6.63
CA ARG A 25 2.27 10.61 8.10
C ARG A 25 2.47 12.03 8.63
N LEU A 26 3.45 12.78 8.11
CA LEU A 26 3.69 14.19 8.48
C LEU A 26 2.46 15.06 8.20
N LEU A 27 1.71 14.76 7.14
CA LEU A 27 0.48 15.46 6.75
C LEU A 27 -0.77 15.00 7.54
N GLY A 28 -0.62 14.01 8.43
CA GLY A 28 -1.71 13.43 9.19
C GLY A 28 -2.73 12.71 8.29
N MET A 29 -2.26 12.07 7.22
CA MET A 29 -3.14 11.29 6.32
C MET A 29 -3.59 10.00 7.03
N PRO A 30 -4.87 9.61 6.92
CA PRO A 30 -5.32 8.30 7.39
C PRO A 30 -4.54 7.15 6.75
N GLN A 31 -4.43 6.03 7.46
CA GLN A 31 -3.70 4.86 6.96
C GLN A 31 -4.32 4.30 5.66
N LYS A 32 -5.65 4.22 5.59
CA LYS A 32 -6.37 3.88 4.36
C LYS A 32 -5.96 4.76 3.18
N THR A 33 -5.93 6.08 3.40
CA THR A 33 -5.52 7.01 2.34
C THR A 33 -4.06 6.80 1.94
N THR A 34 -3.18 6.54 2.91
CA THR A 34 -1.77 6.23 2.64
C THR A 34 -1.61 4.94 1.82
N TYR A 35 -2.40 3.90 2.13
CA TYR A 35 -2.44 2.67 1.34
C TYR A 35 -2.85 2.96 -0.12
N PHE A 36 -3.89 3.78 -0.29
CA PHE A 36 -4.38 4.18 -1.61
C PHE A 36 -3.37 5.04 -2.39
N THR A 37 -2.65 5.95 -1.71
CA THR A 37 -1.52 6.71 -2.30
C THR A 37 -0.51 5.76 -2.95
N LEU A 38 -0.16 4.66 -2.27
CA LEU A 38 0.84 3.72 -2.79
C LEU A 38 0.30 2.88 -3.94
N ALA A 39 -0.99 2.52 -3.92
CA ALA A 39 -1.62 1.88 -5.07
C ALA A 39 -1.55 2.76 -6.33
N ILE A 40 -1.86 4.06 -6.19
CA ILE A 40 -1.71 5.05 -7.28
C ILE A 40 -0.25 5.13 -7.73
N TYR A 41 0.69 5.24 -6.78
CA TYR A 41 2.11 5.33 -7.09
C TYR A 41 2.59 4.12 -7.89
N TYR A 42 2.25 2.89 -7.46
CA TYR A 42 2.64 1.66 -8.14
C TYR A 42 2.09 1.57 -9.56
N ARG A 43 0.82 1.94 -9.77
CA ARG A 43 0.22 2.00 -11.12
C ARG A 43 0.91 3.05 -11.99
N TYR A 44 1.20 4.22 -11.42
CA TYR A 44 1.86 5.31 -12.13
C TYR A 44 3.26 4.94 -12.61
N ILE A 45 4.10 4.34 -11.76
CA ILE A 45 5.49 4.00 -12.14
C ILE A 45 5.59 2.83 -13.12
N LEU A 46 4.59 1.94 -13.15
CA LEU A 46 4.50 0.91 -14.20
C LEU A 46 4.26 1.54 -15.57
N MET A 47 3.41 2.56 -15.63
CA MET A 47 3.05 3.22 -16.88
C MET A 47 4.13 4.22 -17.34
N MET A 48 4.76 4.95 -16.41
CA MET A 48 5.61 6.11 -16.72
C MET A 48 7.00 5.97 -16.09
N LYS A 49 8.05 5.95 -16.94
CA LYS A 49 9.46 5.93 -16.52
C LYS A 49 9.95 7.33 -16.09
N SER A 50 9.25 7.99 -15.18
CA SER A 50 9.65 9.30 -14.64
C SER A 50 10.55 9.18 -13.41
N ARG A 51 11.49 10.11 -13.24
CA ARG A 51 12.50 10.10 -12.16
C ARG A 51 12.28 11.15 -11.06
N LYS A 52 11.28 12.02 -11.17
CA LYS A 52 11.08 13.13 -10.21
C LYS A 52 10.28 12.68 -8.98
N THR A 53 10.94 12.30 -7.89
CA THR A 53 10.29 11.71 -6.70
C THR A 53 9.30 12.65 -5.99
N ILE A 54 9.64 13.94 -5.80
CA ILE A 54 8.81 14.91 -5.06
C ILE A 54 7.44 15.15 -5.74
N PRO A 55 7.37 15.57 -7.01
CA PRO A 55 6.08 15.86 -7.63
C PRO A 55 5.24 14.59 -7.86
N ILE A 56 5.88 13.42 -8.09
CA ILE A 56 5.17 12.13 -8.15
C ILE A 56 4.49 11.82 -6.82
N GLY A 57 5.24 11.86 -5.71
CA GLY A 57 4.69 11.61 -4.38
C GLY A 57 3.59 12.61 -4.03
N ALA A 58 3.79 13.89 -4.34
CA ALA A 58 2.81 14.94 -4.07
C ALA A 58 1.50 14.73 -4.84
N ALA A 59 1.58 14.39 -6.13
CA ALA A 59 0.42 14.08 -6.96
C ALA A 59 -0.35 12.86 -6.45
N CYS A 60 0.35 11.79 -6.06
CA CYS A 60 -0.30 10.58 -5.53
C CYS A 60 -1.01 10.85 -4.21
N ILE A 61 -0.41 11.65 -3.30
CA ILE A 61 -1.01 12.04 -2.01
C ILE A 61 -2.21 12.98 -2.23
N LEU A 62 -2.10 13.91 -3.18
CA LEU A 62 -3.20 14.82 -3.52
C LEU A 62 -4.41 14.03 -4.04
N LEU A 63 -4.18 13.14 -5.01
CA LEU A 63 -5.23 12.35 -5.64
C LEU A 63 -5.90 11.40 -4.64
N SER A 64 -5.12 10.71 -3.80
CA SER A 64 -5.66 9.83 -2.78
C SER A 64 -6.47 10.58 -1.73
N GLY A 65 -6.04 11.79 -1.35
CA GLY A 65 -6.77 12.67 -0.45
C GLY A 65 -8.10 13.16 -1.04
N LYS A 66 -8.14 13.47 -2.35
CA LYS A 66 -9.40 13.81 -3.06
C LYS A 66 -10.38 12.63 -3.03
N VAL A 67 -9.93 11.43 -3.36
CA VAL A 67 -10.76 10.23 -3.43
C VAL A 67 -11.29 9.81 -2.06
N ASN A 68 -10.44 9.84 -1.02
CA ASN A 68 -10.80 9.32 0.31
C ASN A 68 -11.37 10.38 1.27
N GLY A 69 -11.62 11.61 0.82
CA GLY A 69 -12.17 12.67 1.67
C GLY A 69 -11.21 13.21 2.74
N SER A 70 -9.90 13.09 2.52
CA SER A 70 -8.83 13.52 3.45
C SER A 70 -7.89 14.55 2.81
N LEU A 71 -8.43 15.41 1.94
CA LEU A 71 -7.69 16.37 1.12
C LEU A 71 -6.72 17.25 1.91
N ARG A 72 -5.55 17.50 1.30
CA ARG A 72 -4.59 18.54 1.68
C ARG A 72 -4.30 19.38 0.45
N SER A 73 -3.97 20.66 0.62
CA SER A 73 -3.57 21.51 -0.50
C SER A 73 -2.23 21.03 -1.08
N LEU A 74 -2.07 21.13 -2.40
CA LEU A 74 -0.82 20.74 -3.06
C LEU A 74 0.38 21.52 -2.52
N GLU A 75 0.20 22.82 -2.22
CA GLU A 75 1.22 23.63 -1.56
C GLU A 75 1.67 23.05 -0.22
N HIS A 76 0.72 22.59 0.62
CA HIS A 76 1.05 22.00 1.91
C HIS A 76 1.79 20.66 1.74
N ILE A 77 1.36 19.84 0.78
CA ILE A 77 2.01 18.56 0.46
C ILE A 77 3.45 18.81 -0.01
N LEU A 78 3.67 19.73 -0.94
CA LEU A 78 5.01 20.06 -1.44
C LEU A 78 5.92 20.62 -0.34
N LYS A 79 5.42 21.52 0.51
CA LYS A 79 6.19 22.02 1.67
C LYS A 79 6.60 20.89 2.62
N ALA A 80 5.72 19.92 2.86
CA ALA A 80 6.04 18.74 3.66
C ALA A 80 7.10 17.87 2.97
N SER A 81 6.99 17.67 1.65
CA SER A 81 8.00 16.95 0.86
C SER A 81 9.36 17.64 0.91
N TYR A 82 9.44 18.96 0.68
CA TYR A 82 10.69 19.71 0.73
C TYR A 82 11.36 19.63 2.11
N LYS A 83 10.57 19.73 3.18
CA LYS A 83 11.07 19.54 4.55
C LYS A 83 11.61 18.12 4.77
N HIS A 84 10.94 17.10 4.23
CA HIS A 84 11.38 15.70 4.33
C HIS A 84 12.69 15.43 3.57
N TYR A 85 12.85 16.04 2.39
CA TYR A 85 14.02 15.88 1.53
C TYR A 85 15.16 16.88 1.81
N ASP A 86 14.98 17.81 2.74
CA ASP A 86 15.91 18.92 3.01
C ASP A 86 16.24 19.73 1.75
N VAL A 87 15.19 20.06 0.97
CA VAL A 87 15.28 20.83 -0.27
C VAL A 87 14.69 22.21 -0.06
N ASP A 88 15.35 23.24 -0.60
CA ASP A 88 14.89 24.62 -0.56
C ASP A 88 13.66 24.83 -1.49
N PRO A 89 12.47 25.18 -0.96
CA PRO A 89 11.27 25.39 -1.75
C PRO A 89 11.40 26.51 -2.78
N GLU A 90 12.16 27.57 -2.51
CA GLU A 90 12.18 28.76 -3.39
C GLU A 90 12.68 28.46 -4.80
N LYS A 91 13.50 27.43 -4.95
CA LYS A 91 14.12 27.05 -6.23
C LYS A 91 13.21 26.23 -7.13
N PHE A 92 12.39 25.36 -6.56
CA PHE A 92 11.70 24.29 -7.31
C PHE A 92 10.18 24.36 -7.22
N PHE A 93 9.60 25.15 -6.29
CA PHE A 93 8.18 25.13 -5.99
C PHE A 93 7.30 25.29 -7.23
N GLN A 94 7.58 26.28 -8.09
CA GLN A 94 6.73 26.54 -9.27
C GLN A 94 6.79 25.40 -10.30
N GLU A 95 7.97 24.81 -10.51
CA GLU A 95 8.14 23.69 -11.44
C GLU A 95 7.47 22.43 -10.89
N ASP A 96 7.76 22.06 -9.64
CA ASP A 96 7.18 20.86 -9.02
C ASP A 96 5.66 20.98 -8.83
N TYR A 97 5.13 22.19 -8.60
CA TYR A 97 3.70 22.42 -8.52
C TYR A 97 3.01 22.14 -9.86
N LYS A 98 3.59 22.61 -10.96
CA LYS A 98 3.09 22.35 -12.31
C LYS A 98 3.21 20.86 -12.65
N ASP A 99 4.37 20.27 -12.39
CA ASP A 99 4.62 18.85 -12.66
C ASP A 99 3.67 17.96 -11.85
N ALA A 100 3.40 18.28 -10.59
CA ALA A 100 2.47 17.51 -9.77
C ALA A 100 1.03 17.53 -10.32
N ILE A 101 0.59 18.65 -10.92
CA ILE A 101 -0.72 18.72 -11.57
C ILE A 101 -0.74 17.84 -12.83
N ASP A 102 0.30 17.93 -13.67
CA ASP A 102 0.39 17.11 -14.88
C ASP A 102 0.50 15.62 -14.55
N ILE A 103 1.24 15.27 -13.49
CA ILE A 103 1.37 13.90 -12.99
C ILE A 103 0.06 13.42 -12.39
N GLU A 104 -0.71 14.26 -11.68
CA GLU A 104 -2.01 13.87 -11.15
C GLU A 104 -2.93 13.37 -12.27
N LEU A 105 -3.00 14.06 -13.41
CA LEU A 105 -3.79 13.60 -14.55
C LEU A 105 -3.29 12.26 -15.11
N HIS A 106 -1.97 12.09 -15.25
CA HIS A 106 -1.39 10.81 -15.68
C HIS A 106 -1.64 9.68 -14.67
N ALA A 107 -1.66 9.98 -13.38
CA ALA A 107 -2.01 9.02 -12.34
C ALA A 107 -3.48 8.59 -12.44
N CYS A 108 -4.40 9.52 -12.73
CA CYS A 108 -5.79 9.18 -13.04
C CYS A 108 -5.89 8.23 -14.25
N ILE A 109 -5.12 8.50 -15.32
CA ILE A 109 -5.05 7.63 -16.51
C ILE A 109 -4.47 6.25 -16.15
N ALA A 110 -3.41 6.20 -15.34
CA ALA A 110 -2.80 4.94 -14.90
C ALA A 110 -3.75 4.09 -14.03
N MET A 111 -4.71 4.73 -13.36
CA MET A 111 -5.78 4.09 -12.60
C MET A 111 -7.01 3.77 -13.46
N ASP A 112 -6.99 4.07 -14.76
CA ASP A 112 -8.14 3.99 -15.67
C ASP A 112 -9.38 4.75 -15.15
N PHE A 113 -9.15 5.82 -14.39
CA PHE A 113 -10.16 6.56 -13.63
C PHE A 113 -11.02 5.69 -12.68
N ASN A 114 -10.58 4.46 -12.39
CA ASN A 114 -11.21 3.57 -11.44
C ASN A 114 -10.56 3.74 -10.06
N PHE A 115 -11.28 4.43 -9.18
CA PHE A 115 -10.84 4.68 -7.81
C PHE A 115 -11.55 3.79 -6.78
N GLU A 116 -12.27 2.77 -7.23
CA GLU A 116 -12.89 1.80 -6.34
C GLU A 116 -11.80 0.92 -5.72
N MET A 117 -11.55 1.13 -4.42
CA MET A 117 -10.70 0.26 -3.64
C MET A 117 -11.38 -0.10 -2.32
N GLU A 118 -11.42 -1.38 -2.03
CA GLU A 118 -11.91 -1.90 -0.76
C GLU A 118 -11.00 -1.42 0.38
N ASP A 119 -11.58 -1.13 1.54
CA ASP A 119 -10.84 -0.69 2.71
C ASP A 119 -10.10 -1.87 3.35
N PRO A 120 -8.75 -1.94 3.27
CA PRO A 120 -8.01 -3.07 3.83
C PRO A 120 -8.21 -3.19 5.34
N TYR A 121 -8.31 -2.06 6.04
CA TYR A 121 -8.48 -2.02 7.49
C TYR A 121 -9.91 -2.34 7.89
N GLY A 122 -10.89 -1.79 7.17
CA GLY A 122 -12.30 -2.14 7.40
C GLY A 122 -12.58 -3.62 7.18
N PHE A 123 -11.96 -4.24 6.17
CA PHE A 123 -12.08 -5.68 5.94
C PHE A 123 -11.38 -6.51 7.03
N LEU A 124 -10.19 -6.10 7.47
CA LEU A 124 -9.50 -6.73 8.60
C LEU A 124 -10.34 -6.66 9.89
N GLU A 125 -10.87 -5.48 10.23
CA GLU A 125 -11.72 -5.29 11.40
C GLU A 125 -12.93 -6.23 11.37
N LYS A 126 -13.60 -6.32 10.22
CA LYS A 126 -14.73 -7.23 10.04
C LYS A 126 -14.32 -8.69 10.27
N LEU A 127 -13.22 -9.15 9.67
CA LEU A 127 -12.75 -10.53 9.87
C LEU A 127 -12.35 -10.80 11.32
N CYS A 128 -11.73 -9.83 11.99
CA CYS A 128 -11.39 -9.97 13.40
C CYS A 128 -12.64 -10.10 14.28
N MET A 129 -13.67 -9.31 14.01
CA MET A 129 -14.94 -9.37 14.74
C MET A 129 -15.71 -10.67 14.47
N ASP A 130 -15.81 -11.08 13.20
CA ASP A 130 -16.58 -12.27 12.80
C ASP A 130 -15.97 -13.59 13.32
N ASN A 131 -14.70 -13.59 13.72
CA ASN A 131 -13.94 -14.77 14.14
C ASN A 131 -13.32 -14.65 15.54
N ASP A 132 -13.77 -13.69 16.35
CA ASP A 132 -13.31 -13.48 17.73
C ASP A 132 -11.77 -13.41 17.86
N ILE A 133 -11.11 -12.78 16.89
CA ILE A 133 -9.65 -12.62 16.90
C ILE A 133 -9.27 -11.66 18.02
N ASP A 134 -8.44 -12.15 18.95
CA ASP A 134 -8.00 -11.37 20.11
C ASP A 134 -7.24 -10.10 19.71
N ARG A 135 -7.32 -9.05 20.55
CA ARG A 135 -6.74 -7.74 20.26
C ARG A 135 -5.23 -7.77 20.00
N SER A 136 -4.49 -8.63 20.71
CA SER A 136 -3.04 -8.75 20.51
C SER A 136 -2.75 -9.30 19.12
N ARG A 137 -3.52 -10.31 18.68
CA ARG A 137 -3.42 -10.86 17.32
C ARG A 137 -3.79 -9.85 16.26
N ALA A 138 -4.92 -9.17 16.45
CA ALA A 138 -5.40 -8.17 15.50
C ALA A 138 -4.36 -7.06 15.31
N GLN A 139 -3.68 -6.63 16.38
CA GLN A 139 -2.59 -5.66 16.30
C GLN A 139 -1.39 -6.20 15.51
N THR A 140 -0.99 -7.46 15.69
CA THR A 140 0.07 -8.08 14.88
C THR A 140 -0.30 -8.12 13.40
N ILE A 141 -1.52 -8.55 13.08
CA ILE A 141 -2.01 -8.59 11.69
C ILE A 141 -2.07 -7.18 11.09
N TRP A 142 -2.50 -6.19 11.87
CA TRP A 142 -2.54 -4.79 11.43
C TRP A 142 -1.16 -4.24 11.08
N VAL A 143 -0.15 -4.52 11.91
CA VAL A 143 1.24 -4.12 11.64
C VAL A 143 1.73 -4.80 10.36
N MET A 144 1.48 -6.09 10.20
CA MET A 144 1.84 -6.83 8.99
C MET A 144 1.16 -6.27 7.73
N LEU A 145 -0.12 -5.91 7.82
CA LEU A 145 -0.86 -5.26 6.74
C LEU A 145 -0.31 -3.86 6.40
N ASN A 146 0.27 -3.14 7.37
CA ASN A 146 0.99 -1.91 7.04
C ASN A 146 2.28 -2.21 6.28
N ASP A 147 2.96 -3.31 6.60
CA ASP A 147 4.20 -3.68 5.92
C ASP A 147 3.95 -4.15 4.48
N THR A 148 2.76 -4.67 4.17
CA THR A 148 2.39 -4.97 2.78
C THR A 148 2.31 -3.74 1.89
N MET A 149 2.24 -2.52 2.45
CA MET A 149 2.35 -1.28 1.67
C MET A 149 3.66 -1.17 0.90
N TYR A 150 4.74 -1.78 1.40
CA TYR A 150 6.06 -1.76 0.76
C TYR A 150 6.22 -2.82 -0.33
N LEU A 151 5.17 -3.61 -0.55
CA LEU A 151 5.10 -4.67 -1.56
C LEU A 151 3.98 -4.31 -2.55
N PRO A 152 4.21 -4.34 -3.87
CA PRO A 152 3.23 -3.90 -4.86
C PRO A 152 2.08 -4.91 -5.06
N PHE A 153 1.62 -5.60 -4.01
CA PHE A 153 0.60 -6.65 -4.12
C PHE A 153 -0.70 -6.16 -4.74
N ILE A 154 -1.08 -4.91 -4.47
CA ILE A 154 -2.32 -4.31 -4.97
C ILE A 154 -2.40 -4.22 -6.50
N LEU A 155 -1.30 -4.43 -7.21
CA LEU A 155 -1.28 -4.51 -8.67
C LEU A 155 -1.84 -5.85 -9.16
N SER A 156 -1.57 -6.94 -8.45
CA SER A 156 -1.87 -8.30 -8.91
C SER A 156 -2.87 -9.06 -8.04
N PHE A 157 -3.16 -8.58 -6.83
CA PHE A 157 -3.96 -9.29 -5.84
C PHE A 157 -5.04 -8.40 -5.25
N SER A 158 -6.17 -9.02 -4.91
CA SER A 158 -7.26 -8.33 -4.22
C SER A 158 -6.86 -7.93 -2.80
N ILE A 159 -7.47 -6.86 -2.27
CA ILE A 159 -7.32 -6.47 -0.86
C ILE A 159 -7.67 -7.62 0.08
N ARG A 160 -8.71 -8.41 -0.25
CA ARG A 160 -9.09 -9.58 0.53
C ARG A 160 -8.00 -10.63 0.59
N SER A 161 -7.41 -10.99 -0.56
CA SER A 161 -6.29 -11.94 -0.62
C SER A 161 -5.12 -11.46 0.26
N ILE A 162 -4.78 -10.17 0.23
CA ILE A 162 -3.69 -9.58 1.02
C ILE A 162 -3.98 -9.66 2.52
N VAL A 163 -5.16 -9.21 2.96
CA VAL A 163 -5.56 -9.23 4.39
C VAL A 163 -5.64 -10.67 4.92
N VAL A 164 -6.24 -11.56 4.14
CA VAL A 164 -6.35 -12.99 4.50
C VAL A 164 -4.97 -13.64 4.63
N SER A 165 -4.02 -13.30 3.76
CA SER A 165 -2.65 -13.78 3.87
C SER A 165 -1.99 -13.31 5.16
N CYS A 166 -2.22 -12.07 5.59
CA CYS A 166 -1.70 -11.58 6.87
C CYS A 166 -2.29 -12.37 8.07
N ILE A 167 -3.58 -12.73 8.01
CA ILE A 167 -4.23 -13.56 9.04
C ILE A 167 -3.66 -14.98 9.04
N PHE A 168 -3.45 -15.57 7.86
CA PHE A 168 -2.87 -16.90 7.69
C PHE A 168 -1.46 -16.98 8.30
N ILE A 169 -0.57 -16.03 7.95
CA ILE A 169 0.79 -15.96 8.51
C ILE A 169 0.73 -15.82 10.04
N SER A 170 -0.19 -14.99 10.56
CA SER A 170 -0.38 -14.85 12.01
C SER A 170 -0.86 -16.14 12.67
N ASP A 171 -1.67 -16.97 12.01
CA ASP A 171 -2.14 -18.26 12.53
C ASP A 171 -0.98 -19.26 12.62
N VAL A 172 -0.23 -19.40 11.53
CA VAL A 172 0.95 -20.26 11.46
C VAL A 172 1.99 -19.86 12.51
N ALA A 173 2.31 -18.56 12.62
CA ALA A 173 3.34 -18.07 13.54
C ALA A 173 3.00 -18.28 15.03
N ARG A 174 1.71 -18.43 15.39
CA ARG A 174 1.28 -18.66 16.79
C ARG A 174 1.15 -20.14 17.15
N GLY A 175 1.41 -21.06 16.23
CA GLY A 175 1.22 -22.50 16.44
C GLY A 175 -0.25 -22.93 16.57
N ASN A 176 -1.18 -22.02 16.27
CA ASN A 176 -2.64 -22.27 16.25
C ASN A 176 -3.16 -22.52 14.81
N GLY A 177 -2.32 -22.26 13.81
CA GLY A 177 -2.63 -22.40 12.39
C GLY A 177 -2.40 -23.80 11.87
N CYS A 178 -3.25 -24.20 10.91
CA CYS A 178 -2.88 -25.28 10.00
C CYS A 178 -1.99 -24.69 8.91
N GLU A 179 -0.90 -25.37 8.56
CA GLU A 179 -0.09 -25.01 7.37
C GLU A 179 -0.86 -25.27 6.07
N ASP A 180 -1.98 -26.02 6.15
CA ASP A 180 -2.91 -26.24 5.05
C ASP A 180 -3.82 -25.00 4.87
N ILE A 181 -3.65 -24.35 3.71
CA ILE A 181 -4.42 -23.15 3.33
C ILE A 181 -5.90 -23.46 3.13
N ASP A 182 -6.27 -24.66 2.66
CA ASP A 182 -7.66 -25.02 2.42
C ASP A 182 -8.40 -25.29 3.74
N GLU A 183 -7.74 -25.91 4.72
CA GLU A 183 -8.30 -26.03 6.08
C GLU A 183 -8.47 -24.64 6.72
N PHE A 184 -7.47 -23.77 6.59
CA PHE A 184 -7.55 -22.39 7.05
C PHE A 184 -8.74 -21.66 6.40
N LYS A 185 -8.90 -21.72 5.08
CA LYS A 185 -10.03 -21.11 4.39
C LYS A 185 -11.38 -21.67 4.85
N GLY A 186 -11.45 -22.98 5.12
CA GLY A 186 -12.63 -23.62 5.68
C GLY A 186 -13.04 -23.04 7.04
N ARG A 187 -12.06 -22.81 7.92
CA ARG A 187 -12.25 -22.22 9.26
C ARG A 187 -12.86 -20.81 9.21
N TYR A 188 -12.34 -19.97 8.31
CA TYR A 188 -12.76 -18.58 8.16
C TYR A 188 -13.87 -18.35 7.11
N LYS A 189 -14.37 -19.43 6.47
CA LYS A 189 -15.38 -19.39 5.39
C LYS A 189 -14.96 -18.53 4.19
N LEU A 190 -13.68 -18.62 3.80
CA LEU A 190 -13.04 -17.82 2.75
C LEU A 190 -12.92 -18.57 1.42
N SER A 191 -13.98 -19.30 1.02
CA SER A 191 -13.96 -20.18 -0.16
C SER A 191 -13.68 -19.45 -1.47
N GLU A 192 -13.98 -18.15 -1.53
CA GLU A 192 -13.82 -17.27 -2.70
C GLU A 192 -12.39 -16.79 -2.92
N ILE A 193 -11.51 -16.90 -1.91
CA ILE A 193 -10.13 -16.43 -1.99
C ILE A 193 -9.26 -17.53 -2.62
N ASN A 194 -8.47 -17.17 -3.63
CA ASN A 194 -7.60 -18.15 -4.29
C ASN A 194 -6.49 -18.62 -3.33
N THR A 195 -6.34 -19.94 -3.20
CA THR A 195 -5.29 -20.58 -2.37
C THR A 195 -3.89 -20.20 -2.87
N GLU A 196 -3.71 -20.09 -4.19
CA GLU A 196 -2.43 -19.70 -4.80
C GLU A 196 -2.04 -18.24 -4.48
N ASP A 197 -3.01 -17.34 -4.33
CA ASP A 197 -2.75 -15.96 -3.93
C ASP A 197 -2.21 -15.93 -2.48
N ILE A 198 -2.85 -16.68 -1.58
CA ILE A 198 -2.45 -16.75 -0.17
C ILE A 198 -1.03 -17.28 -0.05
N ASP A 199 -0.72 -18.37 -0.75
CA ASP A 199 0.60 -18.97 -0.77
C ASP A 199 1.67 -18.01 -1.32
N PHE A 200 1.39 -17.33 -2.44
CA PHE A 200 2.34 -16.38 -3.03
C PHE A 200 2.59 -15.17 -2.11
N ILE A 201 1.52 -14.50 -1.66
CA ILE A 201 1.62 -13.30 -0.82
C ILE A 201 2.31 -13.64 0.50
N SER A 202 1.98 -14.78 1.11
CA SER A 202 2.57 -15.19 2.38
C SER A 202 4.08 -15.42 2.26
N ARG A 203 4.53 -16.09 1.20
CA ARG A 203 5.96 -16.29 0.94
C ARG A 203 6.70 -14.97 0.73
N GLU A 204 6.10 -14.02 0.01
CA GLU A 204 6.70 -12.71 -0.24
C GLU A 204 6.76 -11.84 1.04
N ILE A 205 5.75 -11.88 1.91
CA ILE A 205 5.77 -11.19 3.21
C ILE A 205 6.86 -11.79 4.12
N VAL A 206 6.94 -13.11 4.20
CA VAL A 206 7.99 -13.78 5.02
C VAL A 206 9.38 -13.40 4.49
N SER A 207 9.59 -13.47 3.17
CA SER A 207 10.85 -13.06 2.54
C SER A 207 11.20 -11.59 2.81
N PHE A 208 10.20 -10.70 2.83
CA PHE A 208 10.39 -9.29 3.18
C PHE A 208 10.97 -9.12 4.60
N TYR A 209 10.46 -9.86 5.58
CA TYR A 209 10.99 -9.81 6.96
C TYR A 209 12.38 -10.46 7.10
N GLU A 210 12.65 -11.55 6.38
CA GLU A 210 13.97 -12.20 6.40
C GLU A 210 15.06 -11.31 5.79
N CYS A 211 14.73 -10.58 4.72
CA CYS A 211 15.65 -9.64 4.08
C CYS A 211 15.86 -8.36 4.91
N ALA A 212 14.85 -7.89 5.65
CA ALA A 212 14.97 -6.73 6.53
C ALA A 212 15.80 -7.00 7.79
N SER A 213 16.00 -8.27 8.14
CA SER A 213 16.79 -8.71 9.30
C SER A 213 18.29 -8.85 9.02
N LYS A 214 18.74 -8.50 7.80
CA LYS A 214 20.15 -8.49 7.36
C LYS A 214 20.64 -7.06 7.19
#